data_AF-A0A7V5PAJ5-F1
#
_entry.id   AF-A0A7V5PAJ5-F1
#
_cell.length_a   1.000
_cell.length_b   1.000
_cell.length_c   1.000
_cell.angle_alpha   90.00
_cell.angle_beta   90.00
_cell.angle_gamma   90.00
#
_symmetry.space_group_name_H-M   'P 1'
#
loop_
_entity.id
_entity.type
_entity.pdbx_description
1 polymer ?
#
loop_
_entity_poly.entity_id
_entity_poly.type
_entity_poly.pdbx_seq_one_letter_code
_entity_poly.pdbx_strand_id
1 'polypeptide(L)' 'MPTKQIVHAEGAPKPIGPYSPGVLAGQYVFTSGQAGVDPATGKLVEG' A
#
# COMPACT_ATOMS: atom_id res chain seq x y z
N MET A 1 17.61 -16.08 5.05
CA MET A 1 16.19 -15.73 5.25
C MET A 1 15.83 -14.65 4.25
N PRO A 2 14.66 -14.69 3.57
CA PRO A 2 14.29 -13.61 2.67
C PRO A 2 14.19 -12.30 3.44
N THR A 3 14.88 -11.26 2.97
CA THR A 3 14.87 -9.94 3.59
C THR A 3 13.49 -9.30 3.39
N LYS A 4 12.88 -8.82 4.48
CA LYS A 4 11.64 -8.05 4.42
C LYS A 4 11.95 -6.68 3.82
N GLN A 5 11.38 -6.38 2.65
CA GLN A 5 11.45 -5.05 2.05
C GLN A 5 10.08 -4.40 2.01
N ILE A 6 9.99 -3.17 2.51
CA ILE A 6 8.75 -2.39 2.46
C ILE A 6 8.56 -1.84 1.05
N VAL A 7 7.36 -2.01 0.51
CA VAL A 7 6.97 -1.51 -0.80
C VAL A 7 5.98 -0.37 -0.62
N HIS A 8 6.28 0.76 -1.25
CA HIS A 8 5.42 1.93 -1.35
C HIS A 8 5.19 2.26 -2.82
N ALA A 9 3.98 2.67 -3.17
CA ALA A 9 3.65 3.19 -4.50
C ALA A 9 3.26 4.66 -4.37
N GLU A 10 3.87 5.54 -5.17
CA GLU A 10 3.66 6.99 -5.08
C GLU A 10 2.21 7.40 -5.34
N GLY A 11 1.50 6.65 -6.19
CA GLY A 11 0.08 6.85 -6.49
C GLY A 11 -0.90 6.08 -5.61
N ALA A 12 -0.44 5.46 -4.52
CA ALA A 12 -1.34 4.78 -3.58
C ALA A 12 -1.69 5.69 -2.39
N PRO A 13 -2.88 5.51 -1.77
CA PRO A 13 -3.21 6.13 -0.51
C PRO A 13 -2.12 5.90 0.56
N LYS A 14 -1.80 6.94 1.33
CA LYS A 14 -0.83 6.83 2.41
C LYS A 14 -1.39 5.95 3.54
N PRO A 15 -0.57 5.09 4.16
CA PRO A 15 -0.96 4.37 5.36
C PRO A 15 -1.41 5.29 6.49
N ILE A 16 -2.63 5.07 6.97
CA ILE A 16 -3.18 5.73 8.17
C ILE A 16 -3.06 4.75 9.34
N GLY A 17 -1.82 4.41 9.73
CA GLY A 17 -1.53 3.50 10.84
C GLY A 17 -0.23 2.70 10.68
N PRO A 18 0.10 1.84 11.66
CA PRO A 18 1.35 1.07 11.68
C PRO A 18 1.28 -0.15 10.75
N TYR A 19 1.16 0.08 9.45
CA TYR A 19 1.18 -0.96 8.43
C TYR A 19 1.98 -0.56 7.19
N SER A 20 2.37 -1.55 6.38
CA SER A 20 3.06 -1.36 5.11
C SER A 20 2.09 -1.56 3.94
N PRO A 21 2.03 -0.66 2.94
CA PRO A 21 1.15 -0.83 1.78
C PRO A 21 1.42 -2.15 1.05
N GLY A 22 2.70 -2.53 0.96
CA GLY A 22 3.11 -3.86 0.56
C GLY A 22 4.41 -4.30 1.22
N VAL A 23 4.65 -5.61 1.17
CA VAL A 23 5.89 -6.24 1.62
C VAL A 23 6.38 -7.19 0.54
N LEU A 24 7.62 -7.00 0.09
CA LEU A 24 8.33 -7.96 -0.73
C LEU A 24 9.04 -8.96 0.19
N ALA A 25 8.77 -10.25 -0.02
CA ALA A 25 9.43 -11.35 0.67
C ALA A 25 9.71 -12.49 -0.32
N GLY A 26 10.99 -12.69 -0.64
CA GLY A 26 11.39 -13.62 -1.69
C GLY A 26 10.91 -13.12 -3.06
N GLN A 27 10.06 -13.90 -3.73
CA GLN A 27 9.51 -13.59 -5.05
C GLN A 27 8.05 -13.09 -5.02
N TYR A 28 7.49 -12.92 -3.81
CA TYR A 28 6.10 -12.53 -3.64
C TYR A 28 6.00 -11.12 -3.10
N VAL A 29 5.01 -10.39 -3.61
CA VAL A 29 4.57 -9.11 -3.05
C VAL A 29 3.24 -9.34 -2.36
N PHE A 30 3.21 -9.12 -1.05
CA PHE A 30 2.00 -9.14 -0.24
C PHE A 30 1.46 -7.72 -0.15
N THR A 31 0.27 -7.48 -0.69
CA THR A 31 -0.37 -6.16 -0.71
C THR A 31 -1.41 -6.05 0.40
N SER A 32 -1.45 -4.90 1.07
CA SER A 32 -2.56 -4.55 1.95
C SER A 32 -3.83 -4.25 1.13
N GLY A 33 -4.99 -4.40 1.75
CA GLY A 33 -6.24 -3.93 1.15
C GLY A 33 -6.18 -2.43 0.89
N GLN A 34 -6.64 -2.01 -0.28
CA GLN A 34 -6.74 -0.59 -0.66
C GLN A 34 -8.20 -0.19 -0.72
N ALA A 35 -8.54 0.94 -0.10
CA ALA A 35 -9.80 1.61 -0.34
C ALA A 35 -9.73 2.39 -1.67
N GLY A 36 -10.87 2.63 -2.32
CA GLY A 36 -10.98 3.49 -3.50
C GLY A 36 -10.83 4.96 -3.14
N VAL A 37 -9.73 5.33 -2.50
CA VAL A 37 -9.43 6.70 -2.10
C VAL A 37 -8.51 7.33 -3.14
N ASP A 38 -8.86 8.52 -3.61
CA ASP A 38 -7.98 9.32 -4.45
C ASP A 38 -6.79 9.82 -3.60
N PRO A 39 -5.54 9.45 -3.94
CA PRO A 39 -4.35 9.85 -3.18
C PRO A 39 -4.09 11.37 -3.19
N ALA A 40 -4.61 12.11 -4.18
CA ALA A 40 -4.44 13.56 -4.26
C ALA A 40 -5.35 14.30 -3.28
N THR A 41 -6.57 13.80 -3.08
CA THR A 41 -7.59 14.45 -2.23
C THR A 41 -7.79 13.77 -0.87
N GLY A 42 -7.37 12.52 -0.74
CA GLY A 42 -7.63 11.69 0.44
C GLY A 42 -9.10 11.30 0.60
N LYS A 43 -9.93 11.45 -0.44
CA LYS A 43 -11.37 11.17 -0.41
C LYS A 43 -11.72 9.90 -1.19
N LEU A 44 -12.80 9.23 -0.80
CA LEU A 44 -13.38 8.15 -1.59
C LEU A 44 -13.81 8.66 -2.97
N VAL A 45 -13.52 7.88 -4.01
CA VAL A 45 -14.02 8.13 -5.36
C VAL A 45 -15.47 7.67 -5.47
N GLU A 46 -16.27 8.37 -6.29
CA GLU A 46 -17.61 7.94 -6.66
C GLU A 46 -17.52 6.80 -7.69
N GLY A 47 -18.46 5.85 -7.61
CA GLY A 47 -18.50 4.63 -8.44
C GLY A 47 -19.40 4.75 -9.66
#